data_AF-A0A498QXT6-F1
#
_entry.id   AF-A0A498QXT6-F1
#
_cell.length_a   1.000
_cell.length_b   1.000
_cell.length_c   1.000
_cell.angle_alpha   90.00
_cell.angle_beta   90.00
_cell.angle_gamma   90.00
#
_symmetry.space_group_name_H-M   'P 1'
#
loop_
_entity.id
_entity.type
_entity.pdbx_description
1 polymer ?
#
loop_
_entity_poly.entity_id
_entity_poly.type
_entity_poly.pdbx_seq_one_letter_code
_entity_poly.pdbx_strand_id
1 'polypeptide(L)' 'MLLDEDEQQRSDEAEREAEFPRRSEVGRARAGRLVAPDLGFGEDTEAELVAEDVGISGGAASAEEAAMHIIEDTD' A
#
# COMPACT_ATOMS: atom_id res chain seq x y z
N MET A 1 -28.17 -14.99 19.66
CA MET A 1 -26.80 -14.65 20.09
C MET A 1 -26.78 -13.14 20.18
N LEU A 2 -26.83 -12.59 21.38
CA LEU A 2 -26.52 -11.18 21.63
C LEU A 2 -25.04 -11.14 21.97
N LEU A 3 -24.26 -10.36 21.24
CA LEU A 3 -22.90 -10.02 21.63
C LEU A 3 -22.99 -9.18 22.91
N ASP A 4 -22.04 -9.38 23.82
CA ASP A 4 -21.88 -8.48 24.96
C ASP A 4 -21.58 -7.05 24.46
N GLU A 5 -21.94 -6.01 25.23
CA GLU A 5 -21.67 -4.61 24.84
C GLU A 5 -20.17 -4.38 24.62
N ASP A 6 -19.33 -5.04 25.42
CA ASP A 6 -17.87 -5.03 25.28
C ASP A 6 -17.38 -5.73 23.99
N GLU A 7 -18.08 -6.75 23.51
CA GLU A 7 -17.77 -7.40 22.22
C GLU A 7 -18.14 -6.49 21.05
N GLN A 8 -19.30 -5.83 21.14
CA GLN A 8 -19.73 -4.88 20.11
C GLN A 8 -18.75 -3.70 20.02
N GLN A 9 -18.34 -3.13 21.15
CA GLN A 9 -17.40 -2.01 21.18
C GLN A 9 -16.04 -2.38 20.56
N ARG A 10 -15.52 -3.58 20.82
CA ARG A 10 -14.27 -4.06 20.21
C ARG A 10 -14.43 -4.30 18.71
N SER A 11 -15.57 -4.82 18.27
CA SER A 11 -15.88 -5.00 16.85
C SER A 11 -15.90 -3.65 16.13
N ASP A 12 -16.62 -2.67 16.67
CA ASP A 12 -16.75 -1.33 16.09
C ASP A 12 -15.40 -0.60 16.03
N GLU A 13 -14.53 -0.79 17.03
CA GLU A 13 -13.19 -0.22 17.02
C GLU A 13 -12.30 -0.87 15.95
N ALA A 14 -12.35 -2.19 15.82
CA ALA A 14 -11.61 -2.92 14.80
C ALA A 14 -12.06 -2.55 13.38
N GLU A 15 -13.37 -2.36 13.15
CA GLU A 15 -13.89 -1.89 11.86
C GLU A 15 -13.36 -0.49 11.52
N ARG A 16 -13.35 0.43 12.49
CA ARG A 16 -12.82 1.80 12.26
C ARG A 16 -11.32 1.80 11.98
N GLU A 17 -10.54 0.98 12.66
CA GLU A 17 -9.09 0.87 12.41
C GLU A 17 -8.81 0.35 10.99
N ALA A 18 -9.62 -0.60 10.50
CA ALA A 18 -9.50 -1.10 9.13
C ALA A 18 -9.99 -0.10 8.07
N GLU A 19 -11.07 0.65 8.34
CA GLU A 19 -11.62 1.64 7.40
C GLU A 19 -10.74 2.89 7.28
N PHE A 20 -10.07 3.29 8.38
CA PHE A 20 -9.23 4.48 8.44
C PHE A 20 -7.81 4.14 8.92
N PRO A 21 -6.96 3.57 8.05
CA PRO A 21 -5.59 3.20 8.38
C PRO A 21 -4.79 4.38 8.93
N ARG A 22 -3.81 4.10 9.78
CA ARG A 22 -2.97 5.15 10.36
C ARG A 22 -2.07 5.75 9.28
N ARG A 23 -1.65 7.00 9.47
CA ARG A 23 -0.69 7.67 8.55
C ARG A 23 0.66 6.95 8.41
N SER A 24 1.01 6.08 9.35
CA SER A 24 2.19 5.22 9.26
C SER A 24 2.01 4.06 8.28
N GLU A 25 0.78 3.72 7.92
CA GLU A 25 0.42 2.64 6.99
C GLU A 25 0.05 3.19 5.61
N VAL A 26 -0.33 4.46 5.53
CA VAL A 26 -0.59 5.19 4.27
C VAL A 26 0.18 6.51 4.23
N GLY A 27 1.20 6.53 3.36
CA GLY A 27 2.06 7.68 3.14
C GLY A 27 1.33 8.88 2.52
N ARG A 28 1.96 10.07 2.59
CA ARG A 28 1.41 11.28 1.97
C ARG A 28 1.60 11.31 0.45
N ALA A 29 2.64 10.66 -0.03
CA ALA A 29 2.96 10.58 -1.45
C ALA A 29 2.52 9.21 -1.99
N ARG A 30 1.83 9.23 -3.14
CA ARG A 30 1.61 8.05 -3.95
C ARG A 30 2.95 7.62 -4.58
N ALA A 31 3.19 6.31 -4.67
CA ALA A 31 4.27 5.76 -5.48
C ALA A 31 3.91 5.81 -6.99
N GLY A 32 4.89 6.12 -7.83
CA GLY A 32 4.71 6.02 -9.28
C GLY A 32 4.80 4.59 -9.79
N ARG A 33 5.02 4.45 -11.10
CA ARG A 33 5.18 3.15 -11.73
C ARG A 33 6.49 2.51 -11.29
N LEU A 34 6.42 1.34 -10.67
CA LEU A 34 7.60 0.57 -10.26
C LEU A 34 8.06 -0.33 -11.42
N VAL A 35 9.34 -0.25 -11.76
CA VAL A 35 9.94 -1.00 -12.87
C VAL A 35 11.16 -1.78 -12.38
N ALA A 36 11.19 -3.08 -12.65
CA ALA A 36 12.33 -3.93 -12.32
C ALA A 36 13.59 -3.51 -13.10
N PRO A 37 14.81 -3.81 -12.62
CA PRO A 37 16.05 -3.43 -13.29
C PRO A 37 16.17 -3.90 -14.74
N ASP A 38 15.62 -5.07 -15.04
CA ASP A 38 15.54 -5.69 -16.37
C ASP A 38 14.32 -5.22 -17.19
N LEU A 39 13.58 -4.23 -16.68
CA LEU A 39 12.34 -3.70 -17.23
C LEU A 39 11.19 -4.73 -17.27
N GLY A 40 11.28 -5.80 -16.49
CA GLY A 40 10.32 -6.91 -16.50
C GLY A 40 10.45 -7.78 -17.74
N PHE A 41 11.63 -7.82 -18.35
CA PHE A 41 11.90 -8.57 -19.57
C PHE A 41 12.91 -9.68 -19.36
N GLY A 42 12.54 -10.90 -19.78
CA GLY A 42 13.43 -12.07 -19.71
C GLY A 42 13.19 -12.89 -18.45
N GLU A 43 14.20 -13.65 -18.04
CA GLU A 43 14.18 -14.35 -16.76
C GLU A 43 14.61 -13.40 -15.66
N ASP A 44 13.84 -13.38 -14.57
CA ASP A 44 14.22 -12.65 -13.37
C ASP A 44 15.44 -13.32 -12.73
N THR A 45 16.55 -12.58 -12.68
CA THR A 45 17.81 -13.03 -12.08
C THR A 45 18.10 -12.30 -10.76
N GLU A 46 17.23 -11.37 -10.37
CA GLU A 46 17.31 -10.67 -9.10
C GLU A 46 16.56 -11.49 -8.05
N ALA A 47 17.24 -11.78 -6.95
CA ALA A 47 16.64 -12.57 -5.87
C ALA A 47 15.75 -11.69 -4.97
N GLU A 48 16.00 -10.39 -4.97
CA GLU A 48 15.32 -9.41 -4.15
C GLU A 48 14.13 -8.77 -4.90
N LEU A 49 13.07 -8.42 -4.16
CA LEU A 49 11.92 -7.72 -4.74
C LEU A 49 12.21 -6.20 -4.79
N VAL A 50 13.02 -5.80 -5.78
CA VAL A 50 13.45 -4.41 -5.97
C VAL A 50 12.94 -3.84 -7.30
N ALA A 51 12.63 -2.55 -7.30
CA ALA A 51 12.19 -1.82 -8.47
C ALA A 51 12.48 -0.32 -8.33
N GLU A 52 12.61 0.38 -9.46
CA GLU A 52 12.75 1.83 -9.51
C GLU A 52 11.38 2.49 -9.77
N ASP A 53 11.06 3.54 -9.01
CA ASP A 53 9.92 4.40 -9.28
C ASP A 53 10.25 5.37 -10.42
N VAL A 54 9.64 5.15 -11.60
CA VAL A 54 9.83 5.98 -12.79
C VAL A 54 8.71 7.02 -12.99
N GLY A 55 7.93 7.27 -11.93
CA GLY A 55 6.91 8.32 -11.86
C GLY A 55 5.52 7.91 -12.37
N ILE A 56 4.58 8.86 -12.28
CA ILE A 56 3.17 8.65 -12.64
C ILE A 56 3.00 8.63 -14.15
N SER A 57 2.29 7.61 -14.67
CA SER A 57 1.92 7.48 -16.09
C SER A 57 0.83 8.47 -16.53
N GLY A 58 0.97 9.77 -16.26
CA GLY A 58 0.10 10.84 -16.79
C GLY A 58 -1.41 10.71 -16.47
N GLY A 59 -1.78 9.91 -15.46
CA GLY A 59 -3.18 9.63 -15.10
C GLY A 59 -3.71 8.27 -15.59
N ALA A 60 -2.92 7.50 -16.33
CA ALA A 60 -3.26 6.14 -16.77
C ALA A 60 -2.86 5.05 -15.76
N ALA A 61 -2.68 5.41 -14.48
CA ALA A 61 -2.39 4.44 -13.43
C ALA A 61 -3.59 3.50 -13.24
N SER A 62 -3.34 2.20 -13.02
CA SER A 62 -4.41 1.30 -12.59
C SER A 62 -4.92 1.69 -11.19
N ALA A 63 -6.06 1.11 -10.77
CA ALA A 63 -6.58 1.36 -9.43
C ALA A 63 -5.57 0.90 -8.36
N GLU A 64 -4.90 -0.23 -8.60
CA GLU A 64 -3.89 -0.81 -7.72
C GLU A 64 -2.65 0.09 -7.65
N GLU A 65 -2.13 0.56 -8.79
CA GLU A 65 -1.01 1.49 -8.84
C GLU A 65 -1.35 2.82 -8.14
N ALA A 66 -2.57 3.31 -8.32
CA ALA A 66 -3.04 4.54 -7.68
C ALA A 66 -3.20 4.43 -6.15
N ALA A 67 -3.33 3.21 -5.62
CA ALA A 67 -3.50 2.91 -4.19
C ALA A 67 -2.17 2.74 -3.43
N MET A 68 -1.04 2.62 -4.14
CA MET A 68 0.29 2.46 -3.51
C MET A 68 0.82 3.79 -2.99
N HIS A 69 1.36 3.79 -1.77
CA HIS A 69 1.90 4.97 -1.10
C HIS A 69 3.31 4.72 -0.55
N ILE A 70 4.12 5.78 -0.50
CA ILE A 70 5.47 5.74 0.05
C ILE A 70 5.42 6.00 1.56
N ILE A 71 5.84 5.03 2.36
CA ILE A 71 6.02 5.20 3.80
C ILE A 71 7.42 5.76 4.04
N GLU A 72 7.50 6.94 4.66
CA GLU A 72 8.78 7.54 5.03
C GLU A 72 9.37 6.76 6.21
N ASP A 73 10.62 6.34 6.10
CA ASP A 73 11.36 5.82 7.25
C ASP A 73 11.46 6.94 8.28
N THR A 74 10.93 6.69 9.48
CA THR A 74 11.08 7.59 10.61
C THR A 74 12.41 7.24 11.27
N ASP A 75 13.45 8.05 11.04
CA ASP A 75 14.72 7.96 11.76
C ASP A 75 14.53 7.92 13.29
#